data_AF-A0A0H2Y4C0-F1
#
_entry.id   AF-A0A0H2Y4C0-F1
#
_cell.length_a   1.000
_cell.length_b   1.000
_cell.length_c   1.000
_cell.angle_alpha   90.00
_cell.angle_beta   90.00
_cell.angle_gamma   90.00
#
_symmetry.space_group_name_H-M   'P 1'
#
loop_
_entity.id
_entity.type
_entity.pdbx_description
1 polymer ?
#
loop_
_entity_poly.entity_id
_entity_poly.type
_entity_poly.pdbx_seq_one_letter_code
_entity_poly.pdbx_strand_id
1 'polypeptide(L)' 'MQDRQPASWANTARRKTMTLLIYLVGWIIFIGGVAWGLMTLHVSQHIIEIVAVILFGIAVITGATRARNRDRS' A
#
# COMPACT_ATOMS: atom_id res chain seq x y z
N MET A 1 10.52 11.94 42.28
CA MET A 1 10.02 12.44 40.98
C MET A 1 10.12 11.29 40.00
N GLN A 2 9.07 10.47 39.90
CA GLN A 2 9.05 9.27 39.07
C GLN A 2 8.87 9.69 37.61
N ASP A 3 9.90 9.50 36.82
CA ASP A 3 9.88 9.58 35.36
C ASP A 3 8.90 8.55 34.82
N ARG A 4 7.73 9.01 34.34
CA ARG A 4 6.79 8.15 33.64
C ARG A 4 7.41 7.73 32.31
N GLN A 5 8.13 6.60 32.29
CA GLN A 5 8.55 5.99 31.04
C GLN A 5 7.31 5.68 30.19
N PRO A 6 7.19 6.24 28.97
CA PRO A 6 6.08 5.93 28.10
C PRO A 6 6.14 4.45 27.72
N ALA A 7 5.01 3.75 27.85
CA ALA A 7 4.96 2.31 27.73
C ALA A 7 5.51 1.83 26.37
N SER A 8 6.50 0.93 26.40
CA SER A 8 7.27 0.49 25.24
C SER A 8 6.43 -0.17 24.13
N TRP A 9 5.25 -0.72 24.47
CA TRP A 9 4.30 -1.27 23.50
C TRP A 9 3.74 -0.20 22.56
N ALA A 10 3.65 1.07 23.00
CA ALA A 10 3.16 2.17 22.18
C ALA A 10 4.15 2.49 21.04
N ASN A 11 5.45 2.36 21.29
CA ASN A 11 6.48 2.57 20.26
C ASN A 11 6.48 1.45 19.22
N THR A 12 6.16 0.22 19.63
CA THR A 12 6.07 -0.93 18.72
C THR A 12 4.82 -0.87 17.84
N ALA A 13 3.65 -0.54 18.43
CA ALA A 13 2.43 -0.32 17.66
C ALA A 13 2.59 0.80 16.64
N ARG A 14 3.19 1.93 17.05
CA ARG A 14 3.46 3.09 16.17
C ARG A 14 4.42 2.75 15.02
N ARG A 15 5.50 1.99 15.27
CA ARG A 15 6.42 1.51 14.22
C ARG A 15 5.76 0.55 13.23
N LYS A 16 4.89 -0.33 13.72
CA LYS A 16 4.07 -1.16 12.83
C LYS A 16 3.20 -0.23 11.97
N THR A 17 2.38 0.66 12.53
CA THR A 17 1.51 1.53 11.72
C THR A 17 2.26 2.30 10.61
N MET A 18 3.44 2.86 10.92
CA MET A 18 4.28 3.56 9.92
C MET A 18 4.73 2.67 8.75
N THR A 19 5.09 1.41 9.01
CA THR A 19 5.50 0.46 7.95
C THR A 19 4.36 0.04 7.03
N LEU A 20 3.09 0.13 7.47
CA LEU A 20 1.94 -0.16 6.60
C LEU A 20 1.54 1.05 5.77
N LEU A 21 1.64 2.25 6.33
CA LEU A 21 1.41 3.50 5.58
C LEU A 21 2.38 3.61 4.40
N ILE A 22 3.67 3.39 4.59
CA ILE A 22 4.65 3.42 3.47
C ILE A 22 4.39 2.34 2.42
N TYR A 23 3.87 1.17 2.82
CA TYR A 23 3.52 0.09 1.88
C TYR A 23 2.29 0.46 1.04
N LEU A 24 1.29 1.07 1.67
CA LEU A 24 0.08 1.55 1.00
C LEU A 24 0.41 2.68 0.02
N VAL A 25 1.30 3.59 0.42
CA VAL A 25 1.81 4.68 -0.44
C VAL A 25 2.58 4.12 -1.64
N GLY A 26 3.44 3.12 -1.44
CA GLY A 26 4.15 2.46 -2.53
C GLY A 26 3.19 1.83 -3.56
N TRP A 27 2.10 1.24 -3.09
CA TRP A 27 1.06 0.70 -3.95
C TRP A 27 0.30 1.78 -4.74
N ILE A 28 -0.05 2.91 -4.12
CA ILE A 28 -0.72 4.03 -4.81
C ILE A 28 0.18 4.61 -5.91
N ILE A 29 1.47 4.79 -5.62
CA ILE A 29 2.45 5.29 -6.60
C ILE A 29 2.63 4.29 -7.75
N PHE A 30 2.67 2.99 -7.45
CA PHE A 30 2.79 1.95 -8.48
C PHE A 30 1.59 1.93 -9.42
N ILE A 31 0.36 2.04 -8.89
CA ILE A 31 -0.87 2.11 -9.70
C ILE A 31 -0.87 3.37 -10.59
N GLY A 32 -0.57 4.53 -9.99
CA GLY A 32 -0.52 5.80 -10.73
C GLY A 32 0.56 5.82 -11.80
N GLY A 33 1.74 5.23 -11.52
CA GLY A 33 2.85 5.12 -12.46
C GLY A 33 2.53 4.25 -13.66
N VAL A 34 1.86 3.10 -13.47
CA VAL A 34 1.48 2.25 -14.60
C VAL A 34 0.34 2.86 -15.42
N ALA A 35 -0.65 3.48 -14.77
CA ALA A 35 -1.69 4.23 -15.47
C ALA A 35 -1.07 5.37 -16.32
N TRP A 36 -0.12 6.11 -15.76
CA TRP A 36 0.59 7.17 -16.48
C TRP A 36 1.46 6.66 -17.62
N GLY A 37 2.20 5.57 -17.40
CA GLY A 37 3.00 4.93 -18.45
C GLY A 37 2.15 4.46 -19.63
N LEU A 38 0.98 3.88 -19.39
CA LEU A 38 0.10 3.48 -20.48
C LEU A 38 -0.51 4.69 -21.22
N MET A 39 -0.79 5.78 -20.51
CA MET A 39 -1.24 7.03 -21.14
C MET A 39 -0.18 7.64 -22.05
N THR A 40 1.10 7.63 -21.67
CA THR A 40 2.18 8.19 -22.50
C THR A 40 2.47 7.37 -23.77
N LEU A 41 2.19 6.05 -23.74
CA LEU A 41 2.34 5.17 -24.91
C LEU A 41 1.26 5.36 -25.99
N HIS A 42 0.29 6.28 -25.82
CA HIS A 42 -0.82 6.50 -26.77
C HIS A 42 -1.57 5.21 -27.15
N VAL A 43 -1.64 4.27 -26.20
CA VAL A 43 -2.38 3.02 -26.36
C VAL A 43 -3.88 3.31 -26.31
N SER A 44 -4.66 2.56 -27.10
CA SER A 44 -6.13 2.66 -27.11
C SER A 44 -6.70 2.61 -25.69
N GLN A 45 -7.57 3.56 -25.34
CA GLN A 45 -8.10 3.76 -23.98
C GLN A 45 -8.74 2.49 -23.39
N HIS A 46 -9.34 1.64 -24.23
CA HIS A 46 -9.87 0.34 -23.82
C HIS A 46 -8.80 -0.58 -23.20
N ILE A 47 -7.59 -0.61 -23.76
CA ILE A 47 -6.48 -1.43 -23.25
C ILE A 47 -5.94 -0.85 -21.95
N ILE A 48 -5.91 0.49 -21.84
CA ILE A 48 -5.50 1.19 -20.62
C ILE A 48 -6.41 0.82 -19.45
N GLU A 49 -7.72 0.82 -19.67
CA GLU A 49 -8.69 0.45 -18.63
C GLU A 49 -8.55 -1.02 -18.20
N ILE A 50 -8.41 -1.95 -19.14
CA ILE A 50 -8.23 -3.38 -18.83
C ILE A 50 -6.97 -3.60 -17.97
N VAL A 51 -5.84 -3.03 -18.38
CA VAL A 51 -4.56 -3.18 -17.66
C VAL A 51 -4.62 -2.49 -16.29
N ALA A 52 -5.24 -1.31 -16.20
CA ALA A 52 -5.42 -0.59 -14.95
C ALA A 52 -6.24 -1.41 -13.94
N VAL A 53 -7.35 -2.02 -14.38
CA VAL A 53 -8.21 -2.85 -13.52
C VAL A 53 -7.51 -4.14 -13.08
N ILE A 54 -6.77 -4.81 -13.96
CA ILE A 54 -5.99 -6.01 -13.60
C ILE A 54 -4.95 -5.68 -12.53
N LEU A 55 -4.18 -4.61 -12.72
CA LEU A 55 -3.16 -4.18 -11.76
C LEU A 55 -3.78 -3.71 -10.44
N PHE A 56 -4.94 -3.05 -10.50
CA PHE A 56 -5.70 -2.70 -9.31
C PHE A 56 -6.15 -3.94 -8.53
N GLY A 57 -6.61 -4.99 -9.22
CA GLY A 57 -6.94 -6.28 -8.59
C GLY A 57 -5.75 -6.90 -7.86
N ILE A 58 -4.58 -6.95 -8.52
CA ILE A 58 -3.34 -7.48 -7.92
C ILE A 58 -2.91 -6.65 -6.71
N ALA A 59 -3.06 -5.32 -6.79
CA ALA A 59 -2.79 -4.39 -5.69
C ALA A 59 -3.63 -4.68 -4.46
N VAL A 60 -4.93 -4.81 -4.65
CA VAL A 60 -5.88 -5.06 -3.58
C VAL A 60 -5.61 -6.42 -2.94
N ILE A 61 -5.39 -7.47 -3.73
CA ILE A 61 -5.10 -8.82 -3.21
C ILE A 61 -3.79 -8.82 -2.40
N THR A 62 -2.74 -8.16 -2.91
CA THR A 62 -1.44 -8.09 -2.23
C THR A 62 -1.53 -7.29 -0.92
N GLY A 63 -2.22 -6.14 -0.96
CA GLY A 63 -2.48 -5.31 0.21
C GLY A 63 -3.32 -6.03 1.26
N ALA A 64 -4.40 -6.70 0.84
CA ALA A 64 -5.28 -7.47 1.71
C ALA A 64 -4.58 -8.68 2.34
N THR A 65 -3.75 -9.39 1.58
CA THR A 65 -2.97 -10.53 2.10
C THR A 65 -1.99 -10.08 3.17
N ARG A 66 -1.32 -8.93 2.95
CA ARG A 66 -0.38 -8.38 3.93
C ARG A 66 -1.07 -7.78 5.15
N ALA A 67 -2.21 -7.13 4.97
CA ALA A 67 -3.06 -6.64 6.06
C ALA A 67 -3.58 -7.80 6.91
N ARG A 68 -4.05 -8.89 6.29
CA ARG A 68 -4.54 -10.09 7.01
C ARG A 68 -3.43 -10.83 7.78
N ASN A 69 -2.20 -10.88 7.24
CA ASN A 69 -1.07 -11.41 8.01
C ASN A 69 -0.73 -10.56 9.24
N ARG A 70 -1.20 -9.31 9.28
CA ARG A 70 -1.03 -8.41 10.42
C ARG A 70 -1.99 -8.69 11.55
N ASP A 71 -3.19 -9.18 11.25
CA ASP A 71 -4.21 -9.51 12.26
C ASP A 71 -3.88 -10.79 13.04
N ARG A 72 -2.85 -11.54 12.61
CA ARG A 72 -2.42 -12.81 13.25
C ARG A 72 -1.20 -12.69 14.17
N SER A 73 -0.68 -11.49 14.47
CA SER A 73 0.51 -11.29 15.33
C SER A 73 0.40 -10.08 16.24
#